data_AF-X0X5E7-F1
#
_entry.id   AF-X0X5E7-F1
#
_cell.length_a   1.000
_cell.length_b   1.000
_cell.length_c   1.000
_cell.angle_alpha   90.00
_cell.angle_beta   90.00
_cell.angle_gamma   90.00
#
_symmetry.space_group_name_H-M   'P 1'
#
loop_
_entity.id
_entity.type
_entity.pdbx_description
1 polymer ?
#
loop_
_entity_poly.entity_id
_entity_poly.type
_entity_poly.pdbx_seq_one_letter_code
_entity_poly.pdbx_strand_id
1 'polypeptide(L)'
;TANSTFNAKGKNIHLIDKGECAALALCSILKTPSILVIDERTARMLCENPENLRKLLQKKLKTQIKANKNNYKYFKGFKIIRSTELAYIAHKKGLIELKDPKAYEAMLYGLKYKGCSISEQEVQQMSKL
;
A
#
# COMPACT_ATOMS: atom_id res chain seq x y z
N THR A 1 -3.03 -13.29 -13.53
CA THR A 1 -2.89 -11.82 -13.43
C THR A 1 -3.35 -11.37 -12.05
N ALA A 2 -3.04 -10.14 -11.61
CA ALA A 2 -3.43 -9.69 -10.27
C ALA A 2 -4.95 -9.75 -10.04
N ASN A 3 -5.73 -9.29 -11.01
CA ASN A 3 -7.20 -9.28 -10.92
C ASN A 3 -7.83 -10.68 -11.06
N SER A 4 -7.08 -11.72 -11.40
CA SER A 4 -7.55 -13.11 -11.33
C SER A 4 -7.24 -13.78 -9.98
N THR A 5 -6.76 -13.03 -8.99
CA THR A 5 -6.36 -13.59 -7.68
C THR A 5 -7.56 -13.87 -6.79
N PHE A 6 -8.57 -13.00 -6.81
CA PHE A 6 -9.80 -13.17 -6.02
C PHE A 6 -11.03 -13.19 -6.91
N ASN A 7 -11.95 -14.11 -6.59
CA ASN A 7 -13.22 -14.28 -7.29
C ASN A 7 -14.38 -14.27 -6.29
N ALA A 8 -15.42 -13.51 -6.61
CA ALA A 8 -16.68 -13.47 -5.88
C ALA A 8 -17.83 -13.73 -6.86
N LYS A 9 -18.69 -14.72 -6.56
CA LYS A 9 -19.87 -15.08 -7.37
C LYS A 9 -19.56 -15.27 -8.87
N GLY A 10 -18.42 -15.89 -9.20
CA GLY A 10 -18.00 -16.13 -10.58
C GLY A 10 -17.33 -14.94 -11.26
N LYS A 11 -17.27 -13.75 -10.62
CA LYS A 11 -16.59 -12.57 -11.15
C LYS A 11 -15.26 -12.32 -10.44
N ASN A 12 -14.27 -11.96 -11.22
CA ASN A 12 -12.97 -11.54 -10.72
C ASN A 12 -13.06 -10.17 -10.04
N ILE A 13 -12.39 -10.02 -8.90
CA ILE A 13 -12.33 -8.76 -8.17
C ILE A 13 -11.18 -7.94 -8.74
N HIS A 14 -11.47 -6.68 -9.10
CA HIS A 14 -10.45 -5.71 -9.44
C HIS A 14 -9.66 -5.32 -8.19
N LEU A 15 -8.34 -5.51 -8.21
CA LEU A 15 -7.48 -5.26 -7.04
C LEU A 15 -6.51 -4.13 -7.25
N ILE A 16 -5.88 -4.08 -8.43
CA ILE A 16 -4.83 -3.10 -8.74
C ILE A 16 -4.98 -2.60 -10.16
N ASP A 17 -4.59 -1.36 -10.38
CA ASP A 17 -4.61 -0.71 -11.69
C ASP A 17 -3.30 -0.90 -12.46
N LYS A 18 -3.31 -0.49 -13.73
CA LYS A 18 -2.15 -0.66 -14.63
C LYS A 18 -0.89 0.03 -14.11
N GLY A 19 -1.03 1.19 -13.47
CA GLY A 19 0.11 1.94 -12.91
C GLY A 19 0.85 1.14 -11.83
N GLU A 20 0.12 0.57 -10.88
CA GLU A 20 0.68 -0.25 -9.81
C GLU A 20 1.26 -1.56 -10.33
N CYS A 21 0.55 -2.19 -11.29
CA CYS A 21 1.05 -3.38 -11.99
C CYS A 21 2.40 -3.11 -12.66
N ALA A 22 2.56 -1.97 -13.32
CA ALA A 22 3.79 -1.60 -14.00
C ALA A 22 4.95 -1.41 -13.01
N ALA A 23 4.71 -0.76 -11.87
CA ALA A 23 5.73 -0.59 -10.83
C ALA A 23 6.18 -1.93 -10.22
N LEU A 24 5.23 -2.82 -9.89
CA LEU A 24 5.52 -4.17 -9.38
C LEU A 24 6.26 -5.03 -10.41
N ALA A 25 5.85 -4.96 -11.67
CA ALA A 25 6.50 -5.67 -12.77
C ALA A 25 7.93 -5.17 -12.98
N LEU A 26 8.14 -3.85 -13.00
CA LEU A 26 9.45 -3.23 -13.12
C LEU A 26 10.39 -3.68 -12.00
N CYS A 27 9.92 -3.64 -10.75
CA CYS A 27 10.69 -4.09 -9.60
C CYS A 27 11.07 -5.59 -9.71
N SER A 28 10.20 -6.41 -10.29
CA SER A 28 10.48 -7.84 -10.53
C SER A 28 11.51 -8.06 -11.64
N ILE A 29 11.48 -7.23 -12.68
CA ILE A 29 12.38 -7.31 -13.85
C ILE A 29 13.79 -6.85 -13.49
N LEU A 30 13.90 -5.73 -12.76
CA LEU A 30 15.19 -5.13 -12.41
C LEU A 30 16.03 -6.04 -11.50
N LYS A 31 15.40 -6.92 -10.71
CA LYS A 31 16.06 -7.84 -9.76
C LYS A 31 17.03 -7.16 -8.78
N THR A 32 16.94 -5.84 -8.64
CA THR A 32 17.71 -5.05 -7.68
C THR A 32 16.94 -4.89 -6.37
N PRO A 33 17.62 -4.64 -5.24
CA PRO A 33 16.95 -4.25 -4.00
C PRO A 33 16.25 -2.90 -4.19
N SER A 34 14.97 -2.94 -4.54
CA SER A 34 14.15 -1.77 -4.78
C SER A 34 13.09 -1.62 -3.70
N ILE A 35 12.84 -0.38 -3.29
CA ILE A 35 11.75 -0.02 -2.40
C ILE A 35 10.67 0.61 -3.26
N LEU A 36 9.44 0.09 -3.16
CA LEU A 36 8.27 0.63 -3.85
C LEU A 36 7.53 1.58 -2.92
N VAL A 37 7.12 2.73 -3.45
CA VAL A 37 6.22 3.65 -2.77
C VAL A 37 4.80 3.35 -3.24
N ILE A 38 3.96 2.80 -2.36
CA ILE A 38 2.57 2.43 -2.68
C ILE A 38 1.65 2.94 -1.57
N ASP A 39 0.83 3.92 -1.92
CA ASP A 39 -0.12 4.57 -1.02
C ASP A 39 -1.45 3.81 -0.87
N GLU A 40 -1.81 3.04 -1.91
CA GLU A 40 -3.07 2.33 -1.99
C GLU A 40 -3.03 1.04 -1.14
N ARG A 41 -4.04 0.89 -0.29
CA ARG A 41 -4.08 -0.18 0.72
C ARG A 41 -4.21 -1.56 0.09
N THR A 42 -4.97 -1.70 -0.98
CA THR A 42 -5.27 -2.98 -1.63
C THR A 42 -4.01 -3.57 -2.24
N ALA A 43 -3.27 -2.80 -3.04
CA ALA A 43 -2.01 -3.15 -3.66
C ALA A 43 -0.96 -3.53 -2.62
N ARG A 44 -0.82 -2.72 -1.56
CA ARG A 44 0.09 -3.02 -0.45
C ARG A 44 -0.28 -4.32 0.25
N MET A 45 -1.55 -4.49 0.65
CA MET A 45 -2.00 -5.70 1.32
C MET A 45 -1.91 -6.94 0.43
N LEU A 46 -2.10 -6.79 -0.89
CA LEU A 46 -1.92 -7.88 -1.85
C LEU A 46 -0.48 -8.40 -1.84
N CYS A 47 0.50 -7.51 -1.66
CA CYS A 47 1.92 -7.86 -1.58
C CYS A 47 2.35 -8.37 -0.21
N GLU A 48 1.92 -7.70 0.87
CA GLU A 48 2.35 -8.02 2.23
C GLU A 48 1.60 -9.21 2.82
N ASN A 49 0.27 -9.26 2.66
CA ASN A 49 -0.58 -10.28 3.26
C ASN A 49 -1.88 -10.49 2.45
N PRO A 50 -1.81 -11.17 1.29
CA PRO A 50 -2.95 -11.35 0.40
C PRO A 50 -4.11 -12.10 1.07
N GLU A 51 -3.83 -12.98 2.03
CA GLU A 51 -4.88 -13.71 2.75
C GLU A 51 -5.68 -12.79 3.67
N ASN A 52 -5.03 -11.81 4.30
CA ASN A 52 -5.74 -10.78 5.07
C ASN A 52 -6.60 -9.91 4.15
N LEU A 53 -6.10 -9.56 2.96
CA LEU A 53 -6.90 -8.83 1.96
C LEU A 53 -8.15 -9.61 1.56
N ARG A 54 -8.03 -10.92 1.32
CA ARG A 54 -9.18 -11.80 1.03
C ARG A 54 -10.23 -11.74 2.14
N LYS A 55 -9.83 -11.86 3.40
CA LYS A 55 -10.74 -11.79 4.56
C LYS A 55 -11.42 -10.42 4.66
N LEU A 56 -10.67 -9.34 4.43
CA LEU A 56 -11.20 -7.97 4.45
C LEU A 56 -12.25 -7.76 3.36
N LEU A 57 -11.94 -8.18 2.12
CA LEU A 57 -12.88 -8.11 1.00
C LEU A 57 -14.13 -8.96 1.27
N GLN A 58 -13.98 -10.14 1.89
CA GLN A 58 -15.10 -11.02 2.24
C GLN A 58 -16.03 -10.37 3.26
N LYS A 59 -15.47 -9.70 4.28
CA LYS A 59 -16.23 -8.91 5.25
C LYS A 59 -16.94 -7.73 4.59
N LYS A 60 -16.25 -7.01 3.70
CA LYS A 60 -16.79 -5.82 3.00
C LYS A 60 -17.92 -6.17 2.03
N LEU A 61 -17.74 -7.23 1.24
CA LEU A 61 -18.70 -7.67 0.21
C LEU A 61 -19.77 -8.62 0.75
N LYS A 62 -19.69 -9.00 2.03
CA LYS A 62 -20.58 -9.97 2.70
C LYS A 62 -20.80 -11.25 1.86
N THR A 63 -19.74 -11.70 1.19
CA THR A 63 -19.77 -12.78 0.19
C THR A 63 -18.50 -13.60 0.30
N GLN A 64 -18.60 -14.92 0.12
CA GLN A 64 -17.44 -15.80 0.08
C GLN A 64 -16.50 -15.44 -1.07
N ILE A 65 -15.21 -15.28 -0.77
CA ILE A 65 -14.18 -14.97 -1.76
C ILE A 65 -13.28 -16.18 -1.95
N LYS A 66 -13.27 -16.71 -3.18
CA LYS A 66 -12.34 -17.74 -3.62
C LYS A 66 -11.02 -17.08 -4.00
N ALA A 67 -9.91 -17.68 -3.57
CA ALA A 67 -8.57 -17.20 -3.89
C ALA A 67 -7.79 -18.21 -4.71
N ASN A 68 -7.19 -17.74 -5.81
CA ASN A 68 -6.18 -18.49 -6.53
C ASN A 68 -4.82 -18.28 -5.85
N LYS A 69 -4.52 -19.12 -4.85
CA LYS A 69 -3.30 -19.01 -4.02
C LYS A 69 -2.01 -19.12 -4.83
N ASN A 70 -2.04 -19.75 -6.01
CA ASN A 70 -0.86 -19.80 -6.89
C ASN A 70 -0.42 -18.40 -7.33
N ASN A 71 -1.32 -17.41 -7.33
CA ASN A 71 -0.95 -16.04 -7.67
C ASN A 71 -0.23 -15.30 -6.55
N TYR A 72 -0.32 -15.77 -5.30
CA TYR A 72 0.31 -15.08 -4.16
C TYR A 72 1.83 -15.01 -4.33
N LYS A 73 2.43 -16.00 -5.00
CA LYS A 73 3.88 -16.03 -5.26
C LYS A 73 4.37 -14.82 -6.06
N TYR A 74 3.53 -14.26 -6.94
CA TYR A 74 3.88 -13.11 -7.77
C TYR A 74 3.91 -11.79 -6.99
N PHE A 75 3.33 -11.77 -5.80
CA PHE A 75 3.22 -10.57 -4.95
C PHE A 75 4.18 -10.62 -3.74
N LYS A 76 5.00 -11.67 -3.63
CA LYS A 76 5.97 -11.81 -2.54
C LYS A 76 7.27 -11.08 -2.84
N GLY A 77 7.94 -10.62 -1.78
CA GLY A 77 9.31 -10.11 -1.84
C GLY A 77 9.44 -8.61 -2.11
N PHE A 78 8.33 -7.90 -2.29
CA PHE A 78 8.35 -6.44 -2.42
C PHE A 78 8.54 -5.77 -1.06
N LYS A 79 9.48 -4.83 -1.00
CA LYS A 79 9.61 -3.89 0.12
C LYS A 79 8.80 -2.64 -0.23
N ILE A 80 7.76 -2.38 0.56
CA ILE A 80 6.83 -1.28 0.30
C ILE A 80 6.92 -0.27 1.44
N ILE A 81 6.95 1.01 1.09
CA ILE A 81 6.72 2.15 1.99
C ILE A 81 5.56 2.97 1.43
N ARG A 82 4.98 3.88 2.22
CA ARG A 82 4.01 4.86 1.73
C ARG A 82 4.66 6.24 1.63
N SER A 83 3.96 7.17 1.00
CA SER A 83 4.34 8.57 0.95
C SER A 83 4.53 9.17 2.35
N THR A 84 3.79 8.70 3.36
CA THR A 84 3.97 9.14 4.74
C THR A 84 5.31 8.72 5.35
N GLU A 85 5.76 7.48 5.13
CA GLU A 85 7.10 7.05 5.57
C GLU A 85 8.20 7.77 4.79
N LEU A 86 7.98 8.01 3.49
CA LEU A 86 8.93 8.78 2.69
C LEU A 86 9.06 10.22 3.22
N ALA A 87 7.94 10.85 3.58
CA ALA A 87 7.92 12.18 4.16
C ALA A 87 8.59 12.23 5.54
N TYR A 88 8.37 11.21 6.38
CA TYR A 88 9.09 11.04 7.65
C TYR A 88 10.61 10.95 7.43
N ILE A 89 11.05 10.13 6.49
CA ILE A 89 12.49 9.98 6.17
C ILE A 89 13.07 11.32 5.68
N ALA A 90 12.35 12.03 4.82
CA ALA A 90 12.76 13.33 4.30
C ALA A 90 12.87 14.39 5.42
N HIS A 91 11.88 14.44 6.32
CA HIS A 91 11.91 15.31 7.49
C HIS A 91 13.10 14.99 8.41
N LYS A 92 13.29 13.71 8.76
CA LYS A 92 14.40 13.26 9.61
C LYS A 92 15.78 13.54 9.02
N LYS A 93 15.90 13.50 7.69
CA LYS A 93 17.14 13.82 6.97
C LYS A 93 17.36 15.32 6.76
N GLY A 94 16.45 16.18 7.22
CA GLY A 94 16.54 17.63 7.00
C GLY A 94 16.33 18.05 5.54
N LEU A 95 15.73 17.19 4.71
CA LEU A 95 15.42 17.51 3.31
C LEU A 95 14.16 18.39 3.19
N ILE A 96 13.37 18.45 4.26
CA ILE A 96 12.20 19.33 4.37
C ILE A 96 12.39 20.18 5.62
N GLU A 97 12.66 21.47 5.43
CA GLU A 97 12.82 22.44 6.51
C GLU A 97 11.45 22.88 7.05
N LEU A 98 10.89 22.08 7.95
CA LEU A 98 9.66 22.42 8.67
C LEU A 98 10.03 23.03 10.01
N LYS A 99 9.89 24.35 10.14
CA LYS A 99 10.25 25.10 11.36
C LYS A 99 9.30 24.83 12.54
N ASP A 100 8.06 24.46 12.26
CA ASP A 100 7.04 24.17 13.26
C ASP A 100 6.71 22.66 13.27
N PRO A 101 6.78 21.96 14.42
CA PRO A 101 6.33 20.57 14.55
C PRO A 101 4.90 20.33 14.03
N LYS A 102 4.01 21.32 14.15
CA LYS A 102 2.65 21.26 13.59
C LYS A 102 2.64 21.24 12.07
N ALA A 103 3.65 21.81 11.41
CA ALA A 103 3.76 21.76 9.95
C ALA A 103 4.05 20.34 9.46
N TYR A 104 4.82 19.55 10.22
CA TYR A 104 5.05 18.14 9.91
C TYR A 104 3.77 17.31 10.06
N GLU A 105 3.03 17.52 11.15
CA GLU A 105 1.72 16.88 11.34
C GLU A 105 0.73 17.26 10.23
N ALA A 106 0.67 18.56 9.86
CA ALA A 106 -0.17 19.03 8.76
C ALA A 106 0.21 18.39 7.42
N MET A 107 1.50 18.17 7.15
CA MET A 107 1.96 17.47 5.95
C MET A 107 1.46 16.01 5.94
N LEU A 108 1.52 15.29 7.07
CA LEU A 108 0.99 13.92 7.16
C LEU A 108 -0.51 13.86 6.91
N TYR A 109 -1.28 14.80 7.48
CA TYR A 109 -2.71 14.93 7.16
C TYR A 109 -2.95 15.27 5.69
N GLY A 110 -2.13 16.16 5.10
CA GLY A 110 -2.15 16.46 3.68
C GLY A 110 -2.02 15.21 2.83
N LEU A 111 -1.05 14.35 3.13
CA LEU A 111 -0.85 13.07 2.43
C LEU A 111 -2.05 12.13 2.60
N LYS A 112 -2.58 12.01 3.83
CA LYS A 112 -3.80 11.22 4.10
C LYS A 112 -4.97 11.67 3.21
N TYR A 113 -5.25 12.96 3.16
CA TYR A 113 -6.37 13.51 2.37
C TYR A 113 -6.11 13.52 0.86
N LYS A 114 -4.86 13.36 0.43
CA LYS A 114 -4.47 13.21 -0.98
C LYS A 114 -4.41 11.75 -1.46
N GLY A 115 -4.79 10.78 -0.61
CA GLY A 115 -4.98 9.39 -1.01
C GLY A 115 -4.00 8.39 -0.37
N CYS A 116 -3.08 8.83 0.49
CA CYS A 116 -2.23 7.92 1.24
C CYS A 116 -3.04 7.18 2.30
N SER A 117 -3.06 5.83 2.22
CA SER A 117 -3.82 5.03 3.18
C SER A 117 -3.11 4.96 4.54
N ILE A 118 -3.45 5.92 5.41
CA ILE A 118 -3.00 6.03 6.80
C ILE A 118 -4.16 6.38 7.72
N SER A 119 -4.22 5.76 8.90
CA SER A 119 -5.21 6.06 9.95
C SER A 119 -4.85 7.33 10.71
N GLU A 120 -5.81 7.93 11.41
CA GLU A 120 -5.54 9.10 12.26
C GLU A 120 -4.60 8.76 13.41
N GLN A 121 -4.75 7.57 13.98
CA GLN A 121 -3.86 7.05 15.02
C GLN A 121 -2.42 6.93 14.52
N GLU A 122 -2.21 6.44 13.31
CA GLU A 122 -0.87 6.39 12.70
C GLU A 122 -0.30 7.79 12.47
N VAL A 123 -1.10 8.76 11.99
CA VAL A 123 -0.64 10.16 11.83
C VAL A 123 -0.19 10.74 13.17
N GLN A 124 -0.98 10.56 14.22
CA GLN A 124 -0.66 11.03 15.58
C GLN A 124 0.55 10.33 16.20
N GLN A 125 0.81 9.07 15.83
CA GLN A 125 2.02 8.36 16.27
C GLN A 125 3.24 8.88 15.52
N MET A 126 3.13 9.04 14.21
CA MET A 126 4.23 9.53 13.36
C MET A 126 4.61 10.98 13.66
N SER A 127 3.66 11.85 14.03
CA SER A 127 3.94 13.25 14.39
C SER A 127 4.70 13.40 15.71
N LYS A 128 4.77 12.36 16.53
CA LYS A 128 5.48 12.33 17.82
C LYS A 128 6.86 11.68 17.74
N LEU A 129 7.23 11.11 16.59
CA LEU A 129 8.49 10.40 16.33
C LEU A 129 9.52 11.30 15.65
#